data_AF-A0A9D6WJU6-F1
#
_entry.id   AF-A0A9D6WJU6-F1
#
_cell.length_a   1.000
_cell.length_b   1.000
_cell.length_c   1.000
_cell.angle_alpha   90.00
_cell.angle_beta   90.00
_cell.angle_gamma   90.00
#
_symmetry.space_group_name_H-M   'P 1'
#
loop_
_entity.id
_entity.type
_entity.pdbx_description
1 polymer ?
#
loop_
_entity_poly.entity_id
_entity_poly.type
_entity_poly.pdbx_seq_one_letter_code
_entity_poly.pdbx_strand_id
1 'polypeptide(L)'
;MKRGSLKYLTRRERRALAEYLARLREQFGDQVQRVILYGSKVRGDFDAESDIDLFVVFKELDQTREDVLSRLVLDVDLKYDVLVSDFLVNQARFERMAKIHEPLYQDVMGEGVDLWTRTPKLLWASVSKKPRTMSRARASSSRSARIAKRSVARTMRSLP
;
A
#
# COMPACT_ATOMS: atom_id res chain seq x y z
N MET A 1 -12.81 -10.87 -12.86
CA MET A 1 -12.42 -10.83 -11.43
C MET A 1 -13.64 -11.00 -10.55
N LYS A 2 -13.70 -12.11 -9.82
CA LYS A 2 -14.78 -12.41 -8.87
C LYS A 2 -14.68 -11.47 -7.66
N ARG A 3 -15.79 -11.27 -6.93
CA ARG A 3 -15.73 -10.76 -5.54
C ARG A 3 -15.20 -11.90 -4.67
N GLY A 4 -13.92 -12.21 -4.75
CA GLY A 4 -13.35 -13.26 -3.92
C GLY A 4 -13.32 -12.81 -2.46
N SER A 5 -13.88 -13.63 -1.60
CA SER A 5 -13.76 -13.48 -0.15
C SER A 5 -12.42 -14.04 0.28
N LEU A 6 -11.68 -13.34 1.15
CA LEU A 6 -10.49 -13.85 1.86
C LEU A 6 -10.88 -14.89 2.95
N LYS A 7 -11.90 -15.71 2.68
CA LYS A 7 -12.55 -16.61 3.62
C LYS A 7 -11.65 -17.76 4.04
N TYR A 8 -10.83 -18.23 3.11
CA TYR A 8 -9.95 -19.38 3.27
C TYR A 8 -8.60 -19.01 3.88
N LEU A 9 -8.29 -17.72 3.96
CA LEU A 9 -7.10 -17.29 4.69
C LEU A 9 -7.31 -17.46 6.19
N THR A 10 -6.30 -17.94 6.90
CA THR A 10 -6.28 -17.94 8.36
C THR A 10 -6.14 -16.50 8.88
N ARG A 11 -6.33 -16.32 10.19
CA ARG A 11 -6.06 -15.02 10.82
C ARG A 11 -4.58 -14.61 10.66
N ARG A 12 -3.68 -15.59 10.64
CA ARG A 12 -2.23 -15.36 10.54
C ARG A 12 -1.85 -14.92 9.13
N GLU A 13 -2.30 -15.66 8.12
CA GLU A 13 -2.12 -15.33 6.69
C GLU A 13 -2.71 -13.96 6.35
N ARG A 14 -3.90 -13.61 6.87
CA ARG A 14 -4.46 -12.26 6.69
C ARG A 14 -3.58 -11.15 7.26
N ARG A 15 -2.88 -11.39 8.38
CA ARG A 15 -1.95 -10.40 8.96
C ARG A 15 -0.66 -10.31 8.16
N ALA A 16 -0.13 -11.43 7.70
CA ALA A 16 1.02 -11.49 6.81
C ALA A 16 0.75 -10.70 5.52
N LEU A 17 -0.37 -11.01 4.86
CA LEU A 17 -0.81 -10.32 3.65
C LEU A 17 -1.04 -8.82 3.87
N ALA A 18 -1.63 -8.43 5.00
CA ALA A 18 -1.80 -7.02 5.36
C ALA A 18 -0.47 -6.28 5.47
N GLU A 19 0.51 -6.90 6.13
CA GLU A 19 1.85 -6.32 6.31
C GLU A 19 2.63 -6.26 5.00
N TYR A 20 2.59 -7.34 4.21
CA TYR A 20 3.16 -7.38 2.86
C TYR A 20 2.64 -6.22 2.01
N LEU A 21 1.31 -6.06 1.90
CA LEU A 21 0.68 -4.99 1.12
C LEU A 21 1.04 -3.59 1.65
N ALA A 22 1.14 -3.43 2.96
CA ALA A 22 1.51 -2.15 3.57
C ALA A 22 2.95 -1.76 3.21
N ARG A 23 3.91 -2.69 3.38
CA ARG A 23 5.33 -2.48 3.03
C ARG A 23 5.52 -2.30 1.53
N LEU A 24 4.82 -3.08 0.71
CA LEU A 24 4.82 -2.93 -0.74
C LEU A 24 4.36 -1.53 -1.15
N ARG A 25 3.33 -1.00 -0.47
CA ARG A 25 2.79 0.34 -0.77
C ARG A 25 3.72 1.46 -0.32
N GLU A 26 4.38 1.28 0.81
CA GLU A 26 5.38 2.21 1.32
C GLU A 26 6.61 2.30 0.42
N GLN A 27 7.11 1.15 -0.07
CA GLN A 27 8.35 1.10 -0.83
C GLN A 27 8.16 1.28 -2.35
N PHE A 28 7.04 0.81 -2.90
CA PHE A 28 6.83 0.69 -4.35
C PHE A 28 5.46 1.18 -4.81
N GLY A 29 4.75 1.97 -4.00
CA GLY A 29 3.35 2.35 -4.25
C GLY A 29 3.08 2.99 -5.62
N ASP A 30 4.05 3.70 -6.18
CA ASP A 30 3.98 4.35 -7.49
C ASP A 30 4.37 3.40 -8.64
N GLN A 31 5.10 2.33 -8.36
CA GLN A 31 5.55 1.34 -9.34
C GLN A 31 4.61 0.15 -9.47
N VAL A 32 3.91 -0.24 -8.40
CA VAL A 32 2.97 -1.37 -8.43
C VAL A 32 1.62 -0.94 -8.99
N GLN A 33 1.15 -1.66 -10.00
CA GLN A 33 -0.14 -1.44 -10.66
C GLN A 33 -1.22 -2.39 -10.16
N ARG A 34 -0.87 -3.64 -9.84
CA ARG A 34 -1.81 -4.66 -9.37
C ARG A 34 -1.14 -5.61 -8.38
N VAL A 35 -1.93 -6.08 -7.43
CA VAL A 35 -1.61 -7.23 -6.57
C VAL A 35 -2.86 -8.07 -6.53
N ILE A 36 -2.77 -9.31 -7.02
CA ILE A 36 -3.90 -10.21 -7.16
C ILE A 36 -3.61 -11.46 -6.35
N LEU A 37 -4.45 -11.77 -5.36
CA LEU A 37 -4.41 -13.08 -4.72
C LEU A 37 -5.09 -14.09 -5.64
N TYR A 38 -4.44 -15.22 -5.88
CA TYR A 38 -4.98 -16.30 -6.70
C TYR A 38 -4.68 -17.66 -6.05
N GLY A 39 -4.82 -18.75 -6.81
CA GLY A 39 -4.42 -20.08 -6.36
C GLY A 39 -5.40 -20.74 -5.39
N SER A 40 -4.89 -21.73 -4.65
CA SER A 40 -5.73 -22.67 -3.91
C SER A 40 -6.50 -22.01 -2.76
N LYS A 41 -5.91 -21.00 -2.11
CA LYS A 41 -6.56 -20.19 -1.07
C LYS A 41 -7.70 -19.32 -1.61
N VAL A 42 -7.82 -19.14 -2.92
CA VAL A 42 -8.98 -18.46 -3.53
C VAL A 42 -10.04 -19.47 -3.97
N ARG A 43 -9.61 -20.58 -4.57
CA ARG A 43 -10.50 -21.66 -5.05
C ARG A 43 -11.14 -22.45 -3.90
N GLY A 44 -10.42 -22.63 -2.80
CA GLY A 44 -10.87 -23.41 -1.64
C GLY A 44 -10.45 -24.88 -1.67
N ASP A 45 -9.55 -25.26 -2.57
CA ASP A 45 -8.93 -26.58 -2.73
C ASP A 45 -7.53 -26.66 -2.10
N PHE A 46 -7.26 -25.81 -1.10
CA PHE A 46 -6.00 -25.75 -0.36
C PHE A 46 -5.92 -26.82 0.74
N ASP A 47 -4.69 -27.16 1.12
CA ASP A 47 -4.36 -27.99 2.27
C ASP A 47 -3.62 -27.18 3.36
N ALA A 48 -3.13 -27.89 4.39
CA ALA A 48 -2.44 -27.27 5.51
C ALA A 48 -1.07 -26.67 5.15
N GLU A 49 -0.46 -27.12 4.05
CA GLU A 49 0.87 -26.69 3.59
C GLU A 49 0.78 -25.64 2.46
N SER A 50 -0.43 -25.32 2.01
CA SER A 50 -0.64 -24.41 0.89
C SER A 50 -0.20 -22.97 1.18
N ASP A 51 0.54 -22.41 0.23
CA ASP A 51 1.07 -21.05 0.23
C ASP A 51 -0.01 -19.97 0.01
N ILE A 52 0.40 -18.70 0.15
CA ILE A 52 -0.35 -17.51 -0.26
C ILE A 52 0.19 -17.06 -1.63
N ASP A 53 -0.52 -17.39 -2.70
CA ASP A 53 -0.13 -17.04 -4.08
C ASP A 53 -0.51 -15.61 -4.46
N LEU A 54 0.48 -14.76 -4.74
CA LEU A 54 0.30 -13.37 -5.15
C LEU A 54 0.83 -13.13 -6.55
N PHE A 55 0.02 -12.51 -7.40
CA PHE A 55 0.45 -12.05 -8.71
C PHE A 55 0.62 -10.53 -8.67
N VAL A 56 1.83 -10.05 -8.89
CA VAL A 56 2.17 -8.63 -8.73
C VAL A 56 2.61 -8.03 -10.05
N VAL A 57 1.93 -6.97 -10.48
CA VAL A 57 2.24 -6.25 -11.72
C VAL A 57 2.90 -4.93 -11.40
N PHE A 58 4.13 -4.76 -11.87
CA PHE A 58 4.91 -3.53 -11.81
C PHE A 58 4.85 -2.78 -13.14
N LYS A 59 4.96 -1.45 -13.09
CA LYS A 59 5.25 -0.63 -14.28
C LYS A 59 6.57 -1.07 -14.91
N GLU A 60 7.62 -1.00 -14.09
CA GLU A 60 8.98 -1.41 -14.42
C GLU A 60 9.51 -2.30 -13.30
N LEU A 61 10.09 -3.44 -13.67
CA LEU A 61 10.67 -4.41 -12.76
C LEU A 61 12.12 -4.64 -13.16
N ASP A 62 13.02 -4.48 -12.18
CA ASP A 62 14.44 -4.74 -12.33
C ASP A 62 14.93 -5.63 -11.18
N GLN A 63 16.12 -6.20 -11.33
CA GLN A 63 16.70 -7.11 -10.34
C GLN A 63 16.80 -6.48 -8.95
N THR A 64 17.06 -5.16 -8.87
CA THR A 64 17.17 -4.49 -7.57
C THR A 64 15.83 -4.48 -6.83
N ARG A 65 14.72 -4.25 -7.53
CA ARG A 65 13.38 -4.35 -6.94
C ARG A 65 13.03 -5.78 -6.55
N GLU A 66 13.37 -6.76 -7.40
CA GLU A 66 13.17 -8.19 -7.09
C GLU A 66 13.92 -8.60 -5.83
N ASP A 67 15.18 -8.17 -5.66
CA ASP A 67 15.99 -8.48 -4.48
C ASP A 67 15.40 -7.87 -3.20
N VAL A 68 14.88 -6.64 -3.28
CA VAL A 68 14.22 -5.99 -2.14
C VAL A 68 12.91 -6.67 -1.80
N LEU A 69 12.11 -7.08 -2.79
CA LEU A 69 10.88 -7.84 -2.58
C LEU A 69 11.13 -9.21 -1.97
N SER A 70 12.15 -9.91 -2.44
CA SER A 70 12.55 -11.21 -1.89
C SER A 70 12.88 -11.11 -0.39
N ARG A 71 13.56 -10.04 0.02
CA ARG A 71 13.82 -9.78 1.46
C ARG A 71 12.54 -9.44 2.22
N LEU A 72 11.65 -8.65 1.62
CA LEU A 72 10.36 -8.29 2.22
C LEU A 72 9.49 -9.52 2.46
N VAL A 73 9.40 -10.43 1.48
CA VAL A 73 8.68 -11.71 1.57
C VAL A 73 9.28 -12.54 2.70
N LEU A 74 10.60 -12.74 2.69
CA LEU A 74 11.28 -13.53 3.72
C LEU A 74 11.00 -13.01 5.15
N ASP A 75 11.06 -11.69 5.35
CA ASP A 75 10.72 -11.09 6.64
C ASP A 75 9.27 -11.39 7.08
N VAL A 76 8.33 -11.33 6.13
CA VAL A 76 6.90 -11.59 6.39
C VAL A 76 6.68 -13.07 6.70
N ASP A 77 7.26 -13.96 5.91
CA ASP A 77 7.17 -15.40 6.07
C ASP A 77 7.71 -15.84 7.43
N LEU A 78 8.90 -15.37 7.83
CA LEU A 78 9.49 -15.69 9.13
C LEU A 78 8.68 -15.11 10.30
N LYS A 79 8.21 -13.87 10.17
CA LYS A 79 7.46 -13.19 11.25
C LYS A 79 6.12 -13.83 11.51
N TYR A 80 5.47 -14.29 10.45
CA TYR A 80 4.13 -14.85 10.53
C TYR A 80 4.11 -16.35 10.35
N ASP A 81 5.22 -17.06 10.20
CA ASP A 81 5.24 -18.52 10.05
C ASP A 81 4.18 -18.96 9.02
N VAL A 82 4.33 -18.39 7.81
CA VAL A 82 3.54 -18.62 6.59
C VAL A 82 4.48 -18.68 5.38
N LEU A 83 3.95 -19.06 4.22
CA LEU A 83 4.66 -19.02 2.94
C LEU A 83 3.93 -18.09 1.98
N VAL A 84 4.57 -17.00 1.58
CA VAL A 84 4.08 -16.09 0.53
C VAL A 84 4.86 -16.36 -0.75
N SER A 85 4.14 -16.75 -1.79
CA SER A 85 4.71 -16.97 -3.13
C SER A 85 4.27 -15.85 -4.05
N ASP A 86 5.15 -14.91 -4.36
CA ASP A 86 4.85 -13.81 -5.27
C ASP A 86 5.43 -14.01 -6.68
N PHE A 87 4.53 -14.02 -7.66
CA PHE A 87 4.87 -14.01 -9.08
C PHE A 87 4.92 -12.58 -9.60
N LEU A 88 6.13 -12.08 -9.80
CA LEU A 88 6.40 -10.71 -10.21
C LEU A 88 6.47 -10.59 -11.73
N VAL A 89 5.76 -9.63 -12.30
CA VAL A 89 5.87 -9.28 -13.72
C VAL A 89 5.86 -7.78 -13.93
N ASN A 90 6.50 -7.32 -15.00
CA ASN A 90 6.27 -5.97 -15.51
C ASN A 90 5.03 -5.90 -16.43
N GLN A 91 4.62 -4.69 -16.76
CA GLN A 91 3.44 -4.43 -17.59
C GLN A 91 3.55 -5.10 -18.98
N ALA A 92 4.73 -5.06 -19.61
CA ALA A 92 4.94 -5.67 -20.93
C ALA A 92 4.76 -7.21 -20.90
N ARG A 93 5.24 -7.89 -19.85
CA ARG A 93 5.03 -9.33 -19.66
C ARG A 93 3.56 -9.62 -19.39
N PHE A 94 2.90 -8.85 -18.53
CA PHE A 94 1.48 -9.00 -18.24
C PHE A 94 0.60 -8.90 -19.50
N GLU A 95 0.84 -7.89 -20.35
CA GLU A 95 0.14 -7.73 -21.63
C GLU A 95 0.42 -8.88 -22.61
N ARG A 96 1.66 -9.37 -22.64
CA ARG A 96 2.01 -10.54 -23.46
C ARG A 96 1.26 -11.78 -23.00
N MET A 97 1.21 -12.05 -21.70
CA MET A 97 0.48 -13.18 -21.12
C MET A 97 -1.00 -13.14 -21.52
N ALA A 98 -1.60 -11.94 -21.51
CA ALA A 98 -2.96 -11.73 -21.98
C ALA A 98 -3.13 -12.07 -23.47
N LYS A 99 -2.23 -11.56 -24.33
CA LYS A 99 -2.28 -11.75 -25.79
C LYS A 99 -2.14 -13.21 -26.20
N ILE A 100 -1.31 -13.99 -25.51
CA ILE A 100 -1.09 -15.41 -25.83
C ILE A 100 -2.02 -16.34 -25.06
N HIS A 101 -2.96 -15.80 -24.27
CA HIS A 101 -3.86 -16.58 -23.42
C HIS A 101 -3.12 -17.55 -22.50
N GLU A 102 -2.03 -17.08 -21.86
CA GLU A 102 -1.23 -17.92 -20.98
C GLU A 102 -2.11 -18.51 -19.85
N PRO A 103 -2.02 -19.81 -19.54
CA PRO A 103 -2.91 -20.44 -18.56
C PRO A 103 -2.93 -19.72 -17.21
N LEU A 104 -1.74 -19.38 -16.68
CA LEU A 104 -1.61 -18.63 -15.43
C LEU A 104 -2.35 -17.28 -15.47
N TYR A 105 -2.30 -16.57 -16.60
CA TYR A 105 -3.05 -15.31 -16.74
C TYR A 105 -4.56 -15.54 -16.70
N GLN A 106 -5.06 -16.60 -17.33
CA GLN A 106 -6.49 -16.94 -17.30
C GLN A 106 -6.94 -17.25 -15.87
N ASP A 107 -6.16 -18.02 -15.12
CA ASP A 107 -6.45 -18.36 -13.73
C ASP A 107 -6.48 -17.10 -12.84
N VAL A 108 -5.43 -16.27 -12.92
CA VAL A 108 -5.31 -15.01 -12.17
C VAL A 108 -6.46 -14.07 -12.47
N MET A 109 -6.85 -13.91 -13.74
CA MET A 109 -7.89 -12.96 -14.13
C MET A 109 -9.32 -13.50 -13.94
N GLY A 110 -9.51 -14.80 -14.09
CA GLY A 110 -10.78 -15.50 -13.94
C GLY A 110 -11.22 -15.61 -12.47
N GLU A 111 -10.28 -15.93 -11.59
CA GLU A 111 -10.59 -16.29 -10.21
C GLU A 111 -9.99 -15.35 -9.17
N GLY A 112 -8.92 -14.64 -9.52
CA GLY A 112 -8.16 -13.82 -8.58
C GLY A 112 -8.91 -12.64 -7.98
N VAL A 113 -8.41 -12.21 -6.82
CA VAL A 113 -8.94 -11.12 -6.00
C VAL A 113 -7.99 -9.93 -6.03
N ASP A 114 -8.45 -8.81 -6.57
CA ASP A 114 -7.65 -7.57 -6.60
C ASP A 114 -7.50 -7.00 -5.19
N LEU A 115 -6.27 -6.95 -4.70
CA LEU A 115 -5.90 -6.40 -3.40
C LEU A 115 -5.36 -4.96 -3.50
N TRP A 116 -5.07 -4.48 -4.71
CA TRP A 116 -4.33 -3.23 -4.93
C TRP A 116 -5.23 -2.05 -5.29
N THR A 117 -6.29 -1.86 -4.52
CA THR A 117 -7.27 -0.79 -4.76
C THR A 117 -6.87 0.52 -4.06
N ARG A 118 -7.29 1.67 -4.62
CA ARG A 118 -7.11 3.02 -4.04
C ARG A 118 -7.67 3.12 -2.62
N THR A 119 -8.77 2.42 -2.36
CA THR A 119 -9.34 2.22 -1.02
C THR A 119 -9.20 0.73 -0.72
N PRO A 120 -8.27 0.29 0.15
CA PRO A 120 -8.11 -1.12 0.47
C PRO A 120 -9.45 -1.66 0.97
N LYS A 121 -10.11 -2.51 0.17
CA LYS A 121 -11.48 -2.94 0.45
C LYS A 121 -11.62 -3.79 1.71
N LEU A 122 -10.53 -4.21 2.37
CA LEU A 122 -10.60 -5.28 3.38
C LEU A 122 -9.70 -5.13 4.63
N LEU A 123 -8.99 -4.02 4.88
CA LEU A 123 -7.93 -4.04 5.91
C LEU A 123 -8.10 -3.11 7.12
N TRP A 124 -9.05 -2.17 7.12
CA TRP A 124 -9.10 -1.14 8.17
C TRP A 124 -10.15 -1.37 9.27
N ALA A 125 -11.06 -2.34 9.14
CA ALA A 125 -12.10 -2.57 10.14
C ALA A 125 -11.57 -3.14 11.47
N SER A 126 -10.36 -3.73 11.50
CA SER A 126 -9.87 -4.48 12.66
C SER A 126 -8.48 -4.07 13.18
N VAL A 127 -7.81 -3.06 12.61
CA VAL A 127 -6.42 -2.68 12.96
C VAL A 127 -6.29 -1.19 13.32
N SER A 128 -7.36 -0.54 13.76
CA SER A 128 -7.37 0.88 14.09
C SER A 128 -6.68 1.19 15.44
N LYS A 129 -5.36 1.46 15.38
CA LYS A 129 -4.74 2.55 16.15
C LYS A 129 -3.79 3.33 15.22
N LYS A 130 -4.21 4.53 14.79
CA LYS A 130 -3.42 5.46 13.97
C LYS A 130 -2.12 5.88 14.71
N PRO A 131 -0.97 5.99 14.03
CA PRO A 131 0.13 6.81 14.53
C PRO A 131 -0.22 8.29 14.37
N ARG A 132 0.03 9.08 15.42
CA ARG A 132 -0.12 10.53 15.43
C ARG A 132 0.93 11.15 14.49
N THR A 133 0.50 11.83 13.44
CA THR A 133 1.40 12.64 12.62
C THR A 133 1.76 13.91 13.41
N MET A 134 3.05 14.07 13.75
CA MET A 134 3.58 15.36 14.20
C MET A 134 3.75 16.26 12.97
N SER A 135 2.94 17.32 12.92
CA SER A 135 3.08 18.40 11.94
C SER A 135 4.36 19.19 12.22
N ARG A 136 5.30 19.22 11.26
CA ARG A 136 6.37 20.22 11.19
C ARG A 136 5.76 21.54 10.73
N ALA A 137 5.57 22.48 11.65
CA ALA A 137 5.41 23.88 11.31
C ALA A 137 6.80 24.53 11.16
N ARG A 138 7.21 24.79 9.92
CA ARG A 138 8.17 25.85 9.60
C ARG A 138 7.36 27.11 9.33
N ALA A 139 7.58 28.15 10.11
CA ALA A 139 7.27 29.52 9.70
C ALA A 139 8.39 30.44 10.21
N SER A 140 9.20 30.89 9.27
CA SER A 140 10.17 31.96 9.40
C SER A 140 9.45 33.30 9.56
N SER A 141 9.70 34.03 10.63
CA SER A 141 9.37 35.46 10.72
C SER A 141 10.65 36.29 10.74
N SER A 142 10.79 37.10 9.70
CA SER A 142 11.85 38.06 9.47
C SER A 142 11.53 39.43 10.10
N ARG A 143 12.61 40.17 10.41
CA ARG A 143 12.76 41.64 10.49
C ARG A 143 12.15 42.40 11.67
N SER A 144 13.04 42.67 12.64
CA SER A 144 13.48 44.00 13.09
C SER A 144 12.44 45.14 13.17
N ALA A 145 12.00 45.41 14.40
CA ALA A 145 11.40 46.69 14.77
C ALA A 145 12.48 47.78 14.93
N ARG A 146 12.42 48.83 14.11
CA ARG A 146 13.06 50.13 14.34
C ARG A 146 12.09 51.26 13.98
N ILE A 147 11.82 52.10 14.99
CA ILE A 147 11.82 53.58 14.96
C ILE A 147 10.66 54.31 14.23
N ALA A 148 9.74 54.82 15.06
CA ALA A 148 9.25 56.20 15.23
C ALA A 148 8.88 57.13 14.04
N LYS A 149 7.66 57.71 14.07
CA LYS A 149 7.32 59.15 14.35
C LYS A 149 5.98 59.63 13.72
N ARG A 150 5.17 60.34 14.56
CA ARG A 150 4.23 61.49 14.29
C ARG A 150 2.99 61.19 13.39
N SER A 151 1.79 61.79 13.52
CA SER A 151 1.33 63.09 14.02
C SER A 151 -0.22 63.14 14.22
N VAL A 152 -0.67 63.65 15.38
CA VAL A 152 -1.70 64.69 15.70
C VAL A 152 -3.17 64.67 15.16
N ALA A 153 -4.11 64.90 16.12
CA ALA A 153 -5.40 65.66 16.13
C ALA A 153 -6.52 64.83 16.82
N ARG A 154 -7.44 65.31 17.68
CA ARG A 154 -8.08 66.61 17.97
C ARG A 154 -8.88 66.49 19.30
N THR A 155 -8.62 67.30 20.33
CA THR A 155 -9.47 68.36 20.95
C THR A 155 -10.88 68.00 21.48
N MET A 156 -11.11 68.21 22.80
CA MET A 156 -12.29 68.87 23.45
C MET A 156 -11.82 69.29 24.89
N ARG A 157 -11.62 70.56 25.27
CA ARG A 157 -12.57 71.53 25.92
C ARG A 157 -13.76 70.85 26.62
N SER A 158 -14.16 71.11 27.86
CA SER A 158 -13.87 72.16 28.86
C SER A 158 -14.67 71.85 30.15
N LEU A 159 -14.07 72.07 31.34
CA LEU A 159 -14.55 72.66 32.63
C LEU A 159 -15.97 72.37 33.18
N PRO A 160 -16.26 72.61 34.48
CA PRO A 160 -15.47 73.26 35.55
C PRO A 160 -14.84 72.34 36.59
#